data_AF-A0A5K7Z0L0-F1
#
_entry.id   AF-A0A5K7Z0L0-F1
#
_cell.length_a   1.000
_cell.length_b   1.000
_cell.length_c   1.000
_cell.angle_alpha   90.00
_cell.angle_beta   90.00
_cell.angle_gamma   90.00
#
_symmetry.space_group_name_H-M   'P 1'
#
loop_
_entity.id
_entity.type
_entity.pdbx_description
1 polymer ?
#
loop_
_entity_poly.entity_id
_entity_poly.type
_entity_poly.pdbx_seq_one_letter_code
_entity_poly.pdbx_strand_id
1 'polypeptide(L)' 'MPTPIEPDSAASWLYRNSISIGDVAMITGASMEAAWRTIHGQADDARVLAYLRKKGCPENLINNRNA' A
#
# COMPACT_ATOMS: atom_id res chain seq x y z
N MET A 1 -1.43 20.51 -6.34
CA MET A 1 -1.10 20.64 -4.90
C MET A 1 -0.52 19.30 -4.47
N PRO A 2 0.75 19.18 -4.06
CA PRO A 2 1.25 17.92 -3.53
C PRO A 2 0.58 17.69 -2.17
N THR A 3 -0.16 16.59 -2.03
CA THR A 3 -0.74 16.15 -0.76
C THR A 3 0.38 15.94 0.26
N PRO A 4 0.21 16.36 1.53
CA PRO A 4 1.16 16.03 2.57
C PRO A 4 1.17 14.51 2.73
N ILE A 5 2.22 13.87 2.22
CA ILE A 5 2.39 12.44 2.41
C ILE A 5 2.77 12.27 3.87
N GLU A 6 1.84 11.79 4.69
CA GLU A 6 2.05 11.54 6.12
C GLU A 6 3.37 10.77 6.36
N PRO A 7 4.09 11.09 7.45
CA PRO A 7 5.35 10.41 7.74
C PRO A 7 5.04 8.93 8.02
N ASP A 8 5.67 8.04 7.25
CA ASP A 8 5.60 6.57 7.40
C ASP A 8 4.21 5.91 7.19
N SER A 9 3.65 6.04 5.99
CA SER A 9 2.56 5.15 5.50
C SER A 9 3.00 4.28 4.32
N ALA A 10 2.34 3.12 4.10
CA ALA A 10 2.61 2.26 2.95
C ALA A 10 2.40 2.99 1.61
N ALA A 11 1.43 3.92 1.55
CA ALA A 11 1.25 4.82 0.41
C ALA A 11 2.49 5.69 0.13
N SER A 12 3.11 6.25 1.18
CA SER A 12 4.34 7.05 1.08
C SER A 12 5.52 6.22 0.57
N TRP A 13 5.62 4.97 1.04
CA TRP A 13 6.63 4.03 0.58
C TRP A 13 6.45 3.67 -0.91
N LEU A 14 5.21 3.42 -1.33
CA LEU A 14 4.90 3.16 -2.75
C LEU A 14 5.27 4.34 -3.63
N TYR A 15 4.92 5.57 -3.21
CA TYR A 15 5.28 6.78 -3.93
C TYR A 15 6.81 6.93 -4.08
N ARG A 16 7.58 6.72 -3.01
CA ARG A 16 9.05 6.79 -3.05
C ARG A 16 9.68 5.73 -3.97
N ASN A 17 9.02 4.58 -4.11
CA ASN A 17 9.47 3.50 -4.99
C ASN A 17 8.88 3.59 -6.41
N SER A 18 8.19 4.69 -6.74
CA SER A 18 7.50 4.87 -8.03
C SER A 18 6.50 3.75 -8.37
N ILE A 19 5.88 3.16 -7.35
CA ILE A 19 4.88 2.10 -7.50
C ILE A 19 3.49 2.74 -7.41
N SER A 20 2.68 2.53 -8.44
CA SER A 20 1.30 3.03 -8.47
C SER A 20 0.33 2.01 -7.89
N ILE A 21 -0.69 2.47 -7.17
CA ILE A 21 -1.75 1.61 -6.61
C ILE A 21 -2.47 0.81 -7.72
N GLY A 22 -2.66 1.41 -8.89
CA GLY A 22 -3.23 0.72 -10.06
C GLY A 22 -2.35 -0.44 -10.56
N ASP A 23 -1.03 -0.28 -10.50
CA ASP A 23 -0.08 -1.31 -10.87
C ASP A 23 -0.09 -2.47 -9.86
N VAL A 24 -0.17 -2.13 -8.56
CA VAL A 24 -0.38 -3.11 -7.48
C VAL A 24 -1.67 -3.90 -7.72
N ALA A 25 -2.79 -3.21 -7.99
CA ALA A 25 -4.08 -3.84 -8.26
C ALA A 25 -4.02 -4.77 -9.50
N MET A 26 -3.40 -4.31 -10.58
CA MET A 26 -3.23 -5.08 -11.81
C MET A 26 -2.36 -6.33 -11.60
N ILE A 27 -1.23 -6.21 -10.90
CA ILE A 27 -0.31 -7.34 -10.66
C ILE A 27 -0.91 -8.35 -9.67
N THR A 28 -1.59 -7.87 -8.63
CA THR A 28 -2.19 -8.73 -7.59
C THR A 28 -3.54 -9.31 -8.01
N GLY A 29 -4.15 -8.78 -9.06
CA GLY A 29 -5.52 -9.10 -9.47
C GLY A 29 -6.56 -8.66 -8.42
N ALA A 30 -6.20 -7.72 -7.54
CA ALA A 30 -7.12 -7.11 -6.59
C ALA A 30 -7.83 -5.92 -7.25
N SER A 31 -9.05 -5.61 -6.82
CA SER A 31 -9.73 -4.38 -7.25
C SER A 31 -8.96 -3.14 -6.80
N MET A 32 -9.05 -2.05 -7.56
CA MET A 32 -8.39 -0.79 -7.23
C MET A 32 -8.78 -0.27 -5.84
N GLU A 33 -10.06 -0.42 -5.45
CA GLU A 33 -10.54 -0.13 -4.11
C GLU A 33 -9.92 -1.03 -3.03
N ALA A 34 -9.79 -2.33 -3.30
CA ALA A 34 -9.21 -3.28 -2.34
C ALA A 34 -7.72 -3.02 -2.12
N ALA A 35 -6.98 -2.71 -3.19
CA ALA A 35 -5.59 -2.28 -3.12
C ALA A 35 -5.46 -0.97 -2.33
N TRP A 36 -6.29 0.03 -2.64
CA TRP A 36 -6.28 1.31 -1.93
C TRP A 36 -6.58 1.12 -0.43
N ARG A 37 -7.67 0.42 -0.08
CA ARG A 37 -8.00 0.15 1.33
C ARG A 37 -6.90 -0.60 2.06
N THR A 38 -6.24 -1.56 1.40
CA THR A 38 -5.13 -2.30 2.02
C THR A 38 -3.90 -1.44 2.25
N ILE A 39 -3.55 -0.59 1.29
CA ILE A 39 -2.41 0.34 1.40
C ILE A 39 -2.66 1.41 2.46
N HIS A 40 -3.92 1.79 2.67
CA HIS A 40 -4.34 2.73 3.71
C HIS A 40 -4.71 2.05 5.05
N GLY A 41 -4.44 0.75 5.22
CA GLY A 41 -4.70 0.02 6.47
C GLY A 41 -6.19 -0.18 6.82
N GLN A 42 -7.10 0.08 5.88
CA GLN A 42 -8.55 -0.07 6.04
C GLN A 42 -9.07 -1.47 5.70
N ALA A 43 -8.26 -2.30 5.04
CA ALA A 43 -8.59 -3.68 4.70
C ALA A 43 -7.33 -4.54 4.64
N ASP A 44 -7.50 -5.86 4.62
CA ASP A 44 -6.39 -6.81 4.55
C ASP A 44 -6.58 -7.73 3.35
N ASP A 45 -6.22 -7.24 2.18
CA ASP A 45 -6.13 -8.08 1.01
C ASP A 45 -4.80 -8.86 1.02
N ALA A 46 -4.88 -10.17 1.23
CA ALA A 46 -3.70 -11.04 1.32
C ALA A 46 -2.78 -10.94 0.09
N ARG A 47 -3.31 -10.66 -1.11
CA ARG A 47 -2.52 -10.57 -2.35
C ARG A 47 -1.73 -9.27 -2.38
N VAL A 48 -2.37 -8.17 -1.99
CA VAL A 48 -1.74 -6.85 -1.88
C VAL A 48 -0.67 -6.85 -0.78
N LEU A 49 -0.97 -7.42 0.39
CA LEU A 49 -0.02 -7.58 1.48
C LEU A 49 1.20 -8.43 1.07
N ALA A 50 0.96 -9.56 0.40
CA ALA A 50 2.04 -10.41 -0.10
C ALA A 50 2.91 -9.69 -1.14
N TYR A 51 2.31 -8.89 -2.02
CA TYR A 51 3.05 -8.08 -2.99
C TYR A 51 3.91 -7.00 -2.32
N LEU A 52 3.34 -6.27 -1.35
CA LEU A 52 4.04 -5.25 -0.59
C LEU A 52 5.25 -5.85 0.15
N ARG A 53 5.05 -6.97 0.87
CA ARG A 53 6.13 -7.70 1.54
C ARG A 53 7.20 -8.17 0.55
N LYS A 54 6.80 -8.74 -0.60
CA LYS A 54 7.71 -9.20 -1.65
C LYS A 54 8.56 -8.06 -2.23
N LYS A 55 8.03 -6.84 -2.29
CA LYS A 55 8.76 -5.65 -2.76
C LYS A 55 9.64 -5.00 -1.69
N GLY A 56 9.63 -5.52 -0.46
CA GLY A 56 10.40 -4.97 0.66
C GLY A 56 9.72 -3.80 1.37
N CYS A 57 8.40 -3.66 1.23
CA CYS A 57 7.65 -2.71 2.04
C CYS A 57 7.70 -3.18 3.50
N PRO A 58 8.18 -2.34 4.43
CA PRO A 58 8.38 -2.76 5.81
C PRO A 58 7.03 -2.92 6.52
N GLU A 59 6.91 -3.99 7.30
CA GLU A 59 5.63 -4.44 7.85
C GLU A 59 4.98 -3.44 8.81
N ASN A 60 5.76 -2.57 9.44
CA ASN A 60 5.25 -1.49 10.28
C ASN A 60 4.36 -0.51 9.50
N LEU A 61 4.64 -0.29 8.20
CA LEU A 61 3.85 0.59 7.34
C LEU A 61 2.56 -0.09 6.85
N ILE A 62 2.62 -1.41 6.70
CA ILE A 62 1.51 -2.24 6.24
C ILE A 62 0.52 -2.48 7.39
N ASN A 63 1.03 -2.71 8.59
CA ASN A 63 0.26 -2.96 9.81
C ASN A 63 -0.05 -1.68 10.61
N ASN A 64 -0.01 -0.49 10.02
CA ASN A 64 -0.35 0.75 10.72
C ASN A 64 -1.89 0.85 10.93
N ARG A 65 -2.45 -0.14 11.62
CA ARG A 65 -3.82 -0.20 12.13
C ARG A 65 -3.80 0.55 13.47
N ASN A 66 -4.20 1.81 13.46
CA ASN A 66 -4.33 2.71 14.62
C ASN A 66 -3.00 3.14 15.28
N ALA A 67 -2.51 4.31 14.87
CA ALA A 67 -2.03 5.32 15.80
C ALA A 67 -3.04 6.48 15.80
#